data_AF-A0A5B0RQY8-F1
#
_entry.id   AF-A0A5B0RQY8-F1
#
_cell.length_a   1.000
_cell.length_b   1.000
_cell.length_c   1.000
_cell.angle_alpha   90.00
_cell.angle_beta   90.00
_cell.angle_gamma   90.00
#
_symmetry.space_group_name_H-M   'P 1'
#
loop_
_entity.id
_entity.type
_entity.pdbx_description
1 polymer ?
#
loop_
_entity_poly.entity_id
_entity_poly.type
_entity_poly.pdbx_seq_one_letter_code
_entity_poly.pdbx_strand_id
1 'polypeptide(L)'
;MADAGAGSSDGKMVKIKPQDKSLGFDGNNVDRFLSDYQLAARLDGASDSDMAQQVRFFVRGEEVKDVLETLDGFETKECRC
;
A
#
# COMPACT_ATOMS: atom_id res chain seq x y z
N MET A 1 -3.63 20.63 25.53
CA MET A 1 -4.09 21.02 24.18
C MET A 1 -3.41 20.07 23.21
N ALA A 2 -4.13 19.08 22.68
CA ALA A 2 -3.59 18.19 21.65
C ALA A 2 -4.22 18.63 20.32
N ASP A 3 -3.42 19.31 19.50
CA ASP A 3 -3.79 19.63 18.13
C ASP A 3 -3.65 18.33 17.32
N ALA A 4 -4.75 17.58 17.22
CA ALA A 4 -4.91 16.59 16.18
C ALA A 4 -5.35 17.34 14.93
N GLY A 5 -4.39 17.99 14.28
CA GLY A 5 -4.55 18.47 12.91
C GLY A 5 -4.78 17.28 11.99
N ALA A 6 -6.03 16.83 11.91
CA ALA A 6 -6.54 16.07 10.80
C ALA A 6 -6.42 16.98 9.56
N GLY A 7 -5.23 16.97 8.96
CA GLY A 7 -5.00 17.59 7.67
C GLY A 7 -5.78 16.80 6.63
N SER A 8 -7.05 17.15 6.46
CA SER A 8 -7.78 16.95 5.20
C SER A 8 -7.05 17.76 4.14
N SER A 9 -5.95 17.22 3.65
CA SER A 9 -5.40 17.64 2.38
C SER A 9 -6.25 16.92 1.34
N ASP A 10 -6.84 17.66 0.42
CA ASP A 10 -7.05 17.20 -0.96
C ASP A 10 -5.68 16.88 -1.61
N GLY A 11 -4.94 15.99 -0.96
CA GLY A 11 -3.59 15.57 -1.27
C GLY A 11 -3.72 14.46 -2.28
N LYS A 12 -3.63 14.82 -3.56
CA LYS A 12 -3.38 13.89 -4.65
C LYS A 12 -2.41 12.78 -4.20
N MET A 13 -2.93 11.57 -4.03
CA MET A 13 -2.17 10.38 -3.62
C MET A 13 -0.99 10.19 -4.57
N VAL A 14 0.22 10.03 -4.04
CA VAL A 14 1.42 9.87 -4.86
C VAL A 14 1.45 8.44 -5.38
N LYS A 15 1.25 8.27 -6.69
CA LYS A 15 1.24 6.94 -7.31
C LYS A 15 2.64 6.33 -7.30
N ILE A 16 2.80 5.25 -6.55
CA ILE A 16 4.04 4.47 -6.52
C ILE A 16 4.14 3.69 -7.83
N LYS A 17 5.26 3.82 -8.52
CA LYS A 17 5.54 3.14 -9.78
C LYS A 17 6.51 2.00 -9.52
N PRO A 18 6.22 0.79 -10.02
CA PRO A 18 7.19 -0.30 -9.97
C PRO A 18 8.41 0.06 -10.81
N GLN A 19 9.57 0.21 -10.15
CA GLN A 19 10.85 0.49 -10.80
C GLN A 19 11.32 -0.73 -11.62
N ASP A 20 11.02 -1.94 -11.11
CA ASP A 20 11.19 -3.20 -11.82
C ASP A 20 9.80 -3.81 -12.12
N LYS A 21 9.64 -4.38 -13.31
CA LYS A 21 8.45 -5.17 -13.69
C LYS A 21 8.25 -6.38 -12.79
N SER A 22 9.30 -6.82 -12.06
CA SER A 22 9.21 -7.90 -11.08
C SER A 22 8.72 -7.44 -9.70
N LEU A 23 8.54 -6.14 -9.44
CA LEU A 23 8.07 -5.67 -8.15
C LEU A 23 6.64 -6.17 -7.89
N GLY A 24 6.52 -7.05 -6.91
CA GLY A 24 5.25 -7.49 -6.35
C GLY A 24 5.41 -8.68 -5.42
N PHE A 25 4.50 -8.79 -4.47
CA PHE A 25 4.49 -9.79 -3.42
C PHE A 25 3.75 -11.04 -3.89
N ASP A 26 4.44 -12.17 -3.95
CA ASP A 26 3.90 -13.47 -4.36
C ASP A 26 3.64 -14.41 -3.16
N GLY A 27 3.68 -13.88 -1.94
CA GLY A 27 3.56 -14.67 -0.70
C GLY A 27 4.90 -15.17 -0.15
N ASN A 28 6.01 -14.98 -0.86
CA ASN A 28 7.34 -15.37 -0.41
C ASN A 28 8.25 -14.17 -0.14
N ASN A 29 9.25 -14.33 0.73
CA ASN A 29 10.28 -13.33 1.03
C ASN A 29 9.74 -11.92 1.30
N VAL A 30 8.84 -11.79 2.29
CA VAL A 30 8.18 -10.51 2.65
C VAL A 30 9.16 -9.36 2.90
N ASP A 31 10.31 -9.62 3.54
CA ASP A 31 11.32 -8.58 3.84
C ASP A 31 11.92 -7.98 2.57
N ARG A 32 12.14 -8.81 1.54
CA ARG A 32 12.65 -8.37 0.24
C ARG A 32 11.60 -7.51 -0.47
N PHE A 33 10.36 -7.97 -0.48
CA PHE A 33 9.24 -7.20 -1.03
C PHE A 33 9.11 -5.83 -0.36
N LEU A 34 9.11 -5.77 0.98
CA LEU A 34 8.98 -4.52 1.72
C LEU A 34 10.15 -3.57 1.45
N SER A 35 11.38 -4.10 1.36
CA SER A 35 12.57 -3.31 1.05
C SER A 35 12.47 -2.65 -0.33
N ASP A 36 12.07 -3.43 -1.35
CA ASP A 36 11.93 -2.94 -2.72
C ASP A 36 10.74 -1.97 -2.85
N TYR A 37 9.63 -2.25 -2.16
CA TYR A 37 8.44 -1.40 -2.15
C TYR A 37 8.70 -0.04 -1.48
N GLN A 38 9.37 -0.03 -0.33
CA GLN A 38 9.81 1.19 0.36
C GLN A 38 10.81 2.00 -0.46
N LEU A 39 11.68 1.33 -1.22
CA LEU A 39 12.59 2.03 -2.13
C LEU A 39 11.81 2.73 -3.26
N ALA A 40 10.86 2.04 -3.89
CA ALA A 40 10.01 2.62 -4.92
C ALA A 40 9.20 3.81 -4.38
N ALA A 41 8.59 3.67 -3.20
CA ALA A 41 7.86 4.75 -2.54
C ALA A 41 8.73 5.99 -2.29
N ARG A 42 9.94 5.79 -1.77
CA ARG A 42 10.90 6.89 -1.54
C ARG A 42 11.31 7.60 -2.83
N LEU A 43 11.48 6.86 -3.93
CA LEU A 43 11.84 7.43 -5.24
C LEU A 43 10.70 8.27 -5.84
N ASP A 44 9.44 7.85 -5.64
CA ASP A 44 8.28 8.59 -6.11
C ASP A 44 7.85 9.71 -5.14
N GLY A 45 8.43 9.77 -3.93
CA GLY A 45 8.07 10.74 -2.89
C GLY A 45 6.75 10.42 -2.19
N ALA A 46 6.38 9.13 -2.15
CA ALA A 46 5.17 8.65 -1.49
C ALA A 46 5.34 8.60 0.03
N SER A 47 4.28 8.99 0.74
CA SER A 47 4.19 8.88 2.20
C SER A 47 3.84 7.46 2.65
N ASP A 48 4.02 7.17 3.94
CA ASP A 48 3.59 5.90 4.53
C ASP A 48 2.08 5.65 4.35
N SER A 49 1.27 6.72 4.35
CA SER A 49 -0.16 6.63 4.06
C SER A 49 -0.43 6.24 2.60
N ASP A 50 0.31 6.82 1.65
CA ASP A 50 0.21 6.43 0.23
C ASP A 50 0.59 4.96 0.03
N MET A 51 1.61 4.50 0.75
CA MET A 51 2.06 3.10 0.73
C MET A 51 0.99 2.16 1.27
N ALA A 52 0.44 2.44 2.46
CA ALA A 52 -0.60 1.61 3.06
C ALA A 52 -1.83 1.47 2.14
N GLN A 53 -2.24 2.55 1.47
CA GLN A 53 -3.37 2.53 0.54
C GLN A 53 -3.08 1.79 -0.77
N GLN A 54 -1.81 1.76 -1.21
CA GLN A 54 -1.43 1.21 -2.51
C GLN A 54 -0.85 -0.21 -2.47
N VAL A 55 -0.43 -0.71 -1.29
CA VAL A 55 0.28 -2.00 -1.17
C VAL A 55 -0.49 -3.17 -1.80
N ARG A 56 -1.83 -3.17 -1.72
CA ARG A 56 -2.69 -4.19 -2.34
C ARG A 56 -2.52 -4.32 -3.85
N PHE A 57 -2.12 -3.25 -4.55
CA PHE A 57 -1.91 -3.27 -6.00
C PHE A 57 -0.57 -3.91 -6.40
N PHE A 58 0.31 -4.13 -5.42
CA PHE A 58 1.60 -4.79 -5.61
C PHE A 58 1.57 -6.25 -5.17
N VAL A 59 0.39 -6.83 -4.94
CA VAL A 59 0.24 -8.24 -4.58
C VAL A 59 -0.04 -9.07 -5.83
N ARG A 60 0.61 -10.23 -5.94
CA ARG A 60 0.55 -11.16 -7.06
C ARG A 60 -0.08 -12.47 -6.59
N GLY A 61 -0.91 -13.06 -7.44
CA GLY A 61 -1.65 -14.27 -7.12
C GLY A 61 -2.97 -13.96 -6.42
N GLU A 62 -4.05 -14.60 -6.88
CA GLU A 62 -5.38 -14.45 -6.28
C GLU A 62 -5.38 -14.98 -4.84
N GLU A 63 -4.71 -16.10 -4.57
CA GLU A 63 -4.59 -16.68 -3.23
C GLU A 63 -4.04 -15.71 -2.17
N VAL A 64 -3.01 -14.92 -2.51
CA VAL A 64 -2.39 -13.96 -1.59
C VAL A 64 -3.31 -12.75 -1.41
N LYS A 65 -4.00 -12.34 -2.47
CA LYS A 65 -4.98 -11.25 -2.43
C LYS A 65 -6.19 -11.61 -1.57
N ASP A 66 -6.70 -12.83 -1.72
CA ASP A 66 -7.82 -13.34 -0.93
C ASP A 66 -7.49 -13.32 0.56
N VAL A 67 -6.28 -13.78 0.93
CA VAL A 67 -5.83 -13.71 2.33
C VAL A 67 -5.84 -12.27 2.84
N LEU A 68 -5.30 -11.31 2.08
CA LEU A 68 -5.27 -9.90 2.49
C LEU A 68 -6.67 -9.31 2.69
N GLU A 69 -7.63 -9.67 1.84
CA GLU A 69 -9.02 -9.22 1.96
C GLU A 69 -9.73 -9.78 3.21
N THR A 70 -9.25 -10.91 3.74
CA THR A 70 -9.76 -11.48 5.01
C THR A 70 -9.13 -10.90 6.26
N LEU A 71 -8.04 -10.12 6.15
CA LEU A 71 -7.36 -9.56 7.32
C LEU A 71 -8.13 -8.38 7.90
N ASP A 72 -8.24 -8.35 9.24
CA ASP A 72 -8.82 -7.22 9.96
C ASP A 72 -8.08 -5.92 9.63
N GLY A 73 -8.84 -4.88 9.31
CA GLY A 73 -8.32 -3.57 8.88
C GLY A 73 -8.19 -3.41 7.36
N PHE A 74 -8.48 -4.45 6.56
CA PHE A 74 -8.64 -4.27 5.12
C PHE A 74 -9.97 -3.59 4.79
N GLU A 75 -9.92 -2.30 4.50
CA GLU A 75 -11.09 -1.54 4.07
C GLU A 75 -11.33 -1.75 2.55
N THR A 76 -12.29 -2.62 2.22
CA THR A 76 -12.88 -2.62 0.89
C THR A 76 -13.64 -1.32 0.70
N LYS A 77 -13.53 -0.69 -0.48
CA LYS A 77 -14.33 0.49 -0.85
C LYS A 77 -15.79 0.10 -1.18
N GLU A 78 -16.27 -0.99 -0.61
CA GLU A 78 -17.70 -1.33 -0.58
C GLU A 78 -18.24 -0.65 0.67
N CYS A 79 -18.94 0.47 0.50
CA CYS A 79 -19.62 1.16 1.60
C CYS A 79 -20.37 0.15 2.48
N ARG A 80 -19.96 0.01 3.74
CA ARG A 80 -20.81 -0.64 4.75
C ARG A 80 -21.87 0.40 5.14
N CYS A 81 -23.10 0.16 4.69
CA CYS A 81 -24.28 0.93 5.06
C CYS A 81 -24.46 1.04 6.58
#